data_AF-A0A5P6PA50-F1
#
_entry.id   AF-A0A5P6PA50-F1
#
_cell.length_a   1.000
_cell.length_b   1.000
_cell.length_c   1.000
_cell.angle_alpha   90.00
_cell.angle_beta   90.00
_cell.angle_gamma   90.00
#
_symmetry.space_group_name_H-M   'P 1'
#
loop_
_entity.id
_entity.type
_entity.pdbx_description
1 polymer ?
#
loop_
_entity_poly.entity_id
_entity_poly.type
_entity_poly.pdbx_seq_one_letter_code
_entity_poly.pdbx_strand_id
1 'polypeptide(L)'
;MSDIFPTFEMFLKRCGRRTWRWRVCTTEGRLVTHGSETSRPAAKYAAARALFLTLLAAPYRPAGQASGLARSTSGTSASRRERSYRRP
;
A
#
# COMPACT_ATOMS: atom_id res chain seq x y z
N MET A 1 -4.64 14.41 -24.43
CA MET A 1 -4.73 15.21 -23.20
C MET A 1 -5.22 14.32 -22.05
N SER A 2 -4.41 13.39 -21.54
CA SER A 2 -4.88 12.50 -20.46
C SER A 2 -3.74 11.82 -19.71
N ASP A 3 -2.72 12.59 -19.29
CA ASP A 3 -1.65 12.10 -18.38
C ASP A 3 -1.42 13.06 -17.20
N ILE A 4 -2.39 13.93 -16.91
CA ILE A 4 -2.26 14.96 -15.88
C ILE A 4 -2.61 14.41 -14.48
N PHE A 5 -3.49 13.41 -14.42
CA PHE A 5 -3.97 12.85 -13.17
C PHE A 5 -3.54 11.39 -13.02
N PRO A 6 -2.97 11.02 -11.86
CA PRO A 6 -2.63 9.63 -11.60
C PRO A 6 -3.91 8.80 -11.56
N THR A 7 -3.89 7.67 -12.25
CA THR A 7 -4.94 6.66 -12.14
C THR A 7 -4.59 5.70 -11.00
N PHE A 8 -5.59 5.30 -10.22
CA PHE A 8 -5.42 4.44 -9.06
C PHE A 8 -6.09 3.09 -9.26
N GLU A 9 -5.41 2.04 -8.82
CA GLU A 9 -5.88 0.66 -8.89
C GLU A 9 -5.95 0.06 -7.48
N MET A 10 -7.00 -0.72 -7.22
CA MET A 10 -7.23 -1.40 -5.94
C MET A 10 -7.07 -2.91 -6.10
N PHE A 11 -6.23 -3.51 -5.26
CA PHE A 11 -6.01 -4.95 -5.24
C PHE A 11 -6.46 -5.56 -3.92
N LEU A 12 -7.17 -6.68 -4.01
CA LEU A 12 -7.63 -7.47 -2.88
C LEU A 12 -7.06 -8.88 -2.99
N LYS A 13 -6.34 -9.32 -1.96
CA LYS A 13 -5.75 -10.65 -1.90
C LYS A 13 -6.11 -11.35 -0.60
N ARG A 14 -6.79 -12.49 -0.70
CA ARG A 14 -7.01 -13.36 0.48
C ARG A 14 -5.67 -13.87 0.99
N CYS A 15 -5.42 -13.73 2.27
CA CYS A 15 -4.20 -14.13 2.96
C CYS A 15 -4.58 -14.99 4.17
N GLY A 16 -4.49 -16.31 4.05
CA GLY A 16 -4.88 -17.25 5.09
C GLY A 16 -6.40 -17.46 5.20
N ARG A 17 -6.84 -17.96 6.36
CA ARG A 17 -8.23 -18.43 6.53
C ARG A 17 -9.24 -17.28 6.62
N ARG A 18 -8.91 -16.21 7.34
CA ARG A 18 -9.83 -15.11 7.71
C ARG A 18 -9.23 -13.71 7.53
N THR A 19 -8.22 -13.55 6.67
CA THR A 19 -7.60 -12.24 6.45
C THR A 19 -7.55 -11.94 4.96
N TRP A 20 -7.82 -10.68 4.64
CA TRP A 20 -7.83 -10.11 3.32
C TRP A 20 -6.88 -8.93 3.32
N ARG A 21 -5.80 -9.03 2.57
CA ARG A 21 -4.92 -7.89 2.34
C ARG A 21 -5.48 -7.05 1.22
N TRP A 22 -5.40 -5.75 1.38
CA TRP A 22 -5.78 -4.79 0.38
C TRP A 22 -4.62 -3.82 0.15
N ARG A 23 -4.51 -3.32 -1.07
CA ARG A 23 -3.55 -2.26 -1.44
C ARG A 23 -4.14 -1.37 -2.52
N VAL A 24 -3.77 -0.11 -2.49
CA VAL A 24 -4.07 0.90 -3.51
C VAL A 24 -2.74 1.31 -4.13
N CYS A 25 -2.62 1.17 -5.45
CA CYS A 25 -1.44 1.57 -6.20
C CYS A 25 -1.83 2.63 -7.23
N THR A 26 -0.87 3.41 -7.72
CA THR A 26 -1.03 4.11 -8.99
C THR A 26 -0.84 3.12 -10.15
N THR A 27 -1.33 3.45 -11.34
CA THR A 27 -1.07 2.67 -12.57
C THR A 27 0.42 2.55 -12.91
N GLU A 28 1.23 3.51 -12.44
CA GLU A 28 2.70 3.45 -12.51
C GLU A 28 3.31 2.42 -11.53
N GLY A 29 2.48 1.70 -10.77
CA GLY A 29 2.91 0.69 -9.80
C GLY A 29 3.32 1.25 -8.44
N ARG A 30 3.19 2.55 -8.20
CA ARG A 30 3.55 3.16 -6.91
C ARG A 30 2.53 2.78 -5.85
N LEU A 31 2.99 2.15 -4.77
CA LEU A 31 2.13 1.83 -3.63
C LEU A 31 1.72 3.12 -2.91
N VAL A 32 0.42 3.36 -2.82
CA VAL A 32 -0.15 4.56 -2.17
C VAL A 32 -0.55 4.23 -0.74
N THR A 33 -1.36 3.20 -0.54
CA THR A 33 -1.78 2.71 0.77
C THR A 33 -1.97 1.19 0.77
N HIS A 34 -1.91 0.56 1.94
CA HIS A 34 -2.21 -0.85 2.09
C HIS A 34 -2.71 -1.20 3.49
N GLY A 35 -3.33 -2.36 3.63
CA GLY A 35 -3.78 -2.87 4.92
C GLY A 35 -4.25 -4.31 4.85
N SER A 36 -4.87 -4.75 5.94
CA SER A 36 -5.48 -6.07 6.06
C SER A 36 -6.76 -5.99 6.85
N GLU A 37 -7.75 -6.76 6.45
CA GLU A 37 -9.06 -6.83 7.08
C GLU A 37 -9.52 -8.28 7.24
N THR A 38 -10.51 -8.52 8.09
CA THR A 38 -10.98 -9.87 8.40
C THR A 38 -11.93 -10.45 7.34
N SER A 39 -12.48 -9.62 6.47
CA SER A 39 -13.43 -10.01 5.43
C SER A 39 -13.19 -9.29 4.12
N ARG A 40 -13.67 -9.87 3.02
CA ARG A 40 -13.59 -9.25 1.69
C ARG A 40 -14.34 -7.91 1.61
N PRO A 41 -15.59 -7.79 2.14
CA PRO A 41 -16.30 -6.51 2.13
C PRO A 41 -15.59 -5.44 2.96
N ALA A 42 -15.08 -5.80 4.15
CA ALA A 42 -14.30 -4.88 4.98
C ALA A 42 -13.02 -4.41 4.25
N ALA A 43 -12.29 -5.33 3.63
CA ALA A 43 -11.10 -5.00 2.84
C ALA A 43 -11.39 -4.05 1.67
N LYS A 44 -12.51 -4.27 0.95
CA LYS A 44 -12.96 -3.40 -0.13
C LYS A 44 -13.30 -2.00 0.39
N TYR A 45 -14.05 -1.91 1.48
CA TYR A 45 -14.42 -0.63 2.09
C TYR A 45 -13.17 0.12 2.61
N ALA A 46 -12.27 -0.57 3.30
CA ALA A 46 -11.03 0.01 3.80
C ALA A 46 -10.16 0.57 2.66
N ALA A 47 -10.01 -0.16 1.56
CA ALA A 47 -9.30 0.30 0.37
C ALA A 47 -9.95 1.54 -0.26
N ALA A 48 -11.28 1.52 -0.44
CA ALA A 48 -12.02 2.65 -1.00
C ALA A 48 -11.96 3.89 -0.09
N ARG A 49 -12.07 3.70 1.23
CA ARG A 49 -11.92 4.78 2.21
C ARG A 49 -10.52 5.38 2.17
N ALA A 50 -9.48 4.54 2.10
CA ALA A 50 -8.10 5.01 2.02
C ALA A 50 -7.83 5.78 0.71
N LEU A 51 -8.37 5.31 -0.41
CA LEU A 51 -8.33 6.05 -1.68
C LEU A 51 -9.02 7.41 -1.54
N PHE A 52 -10.23 7.45 -0.99
CA PHE A 52 -10.97 8.70 -0.80
C PHE A 52 -10.20 9.71 0.06
N LEU A 53 -9.64 9.26 1.19
CA LEU A 53 -8.79 10.11 2.02
C LEU A 53 -7.53 10.60 1.30
N THR A 54 -6.93 9.76 0.44
CA THR A 54 -5.78 10.17 -0.38
C THR A 54 -6.19 11.27 -1.36
N LEU A 55 -7.33 11.12 -2.05
CA LEU A 55 -7.84 12.10 -3.00
C LEU A 55 -8.24 13.42 -2.33
N LEU A 56 -8.73 13.36 -1.09
CA LEU A 56 -9.02 14.54 -0.26
C LEU A 56 -7.74 15.23 0.23
N ALA A 57 -6.69 14.47 0.55
CA ALA A 57 -5.45 14.99 1.09
C ALA A 57 -4.48 15.50 -0.01
N ALA A 58 -4.73 15.22 -1.29
CA ALA A 58 -3.80 15.51 -2.37
C ALA A 58 -3.87 16.98 -2.84
N PRO A 59 -2.74 17.71 -2.87
CA PRO A 59 -2.52 18.80 -3.80
C PRO A 59 -2.10 18.17 -5.14
N TYR A 60 -2.99 18.10 -6.13
CA TYR A 60 -2.70 17.54 -7.45
C TYR A 60 -1.64 18.37 -8.18
N ARG A 61 -0.34 18.08 -7.98
CA ARG A 61 0.74 18.58 -8.84
C ARG A 61 1.20 17.44 -9.75
N PRO A 62 0.95 17.51 -11.07
CA PRO A 62 1.59 16.60 -12.00
C PRO A 62 3.10 16.77 -11.86
N ALA A 63 3.78 15.69 -11.49
CA ALA A 63 5.21 15.68 -11.30
C ALA A 63 5.91 15.68 -12.67
N GLY A 64 6.07 16.87 -13.25
CA GLY A 64 7.15 17.10 -14.22
C GLY A 64 8.55 17.09 -13.58
N GLN A 65 8.65 16.96 -12.25
CA GLN A 65 9.91 17.11 -11.50
C GLN A 65 9.90 16.24 -10.22
N ALA A 66 10.18 14.96 -10.37
CA ALA A 66 10.84 14.17 -9.31
C ALA A 66 11.75 13.09 -9.93
N SER A 67 12.32 13.38 -11.10
CA SER A 67 13.54 12.72 -11.54
C SER A 67 14.70 13.49 -10.91
N GLY A 68 15.44 12.87 -9.99
CA GLY A 68 16.77 13.38 -9.62
C GLY A 68 17.13 13.51 -8.15
N LEU A 69 16.45 12.87 -7.20
CA LEU A 69 17.07 12.62 -5.89
C LEU A 69 17.15 11.13 -5.60
N ALA A 70 18.18 10.56 -6.20
CA ALA A 70 18.89 9.43 -5.65
C ALA A 70 19.16 9.64 -4.15
N ARG A 71 18.85 8.62 -3.34
CA ARG A 71 19.85 8.10 -2.41
C ARG A 71 19.53 6.66 -2.03
N SER A 72 20.35 5.78 -2.60
CA SER A 72 20.67 4.44 -2.12
C SER A 72 21.01 4.43 -0.63
N THR A 73 20.99 3.24 -0.02
CA THR A 73 21.22 2.85 1.40
C THR A 73 19.89 2.55 2.10
N SER A 74 19.63 1.39 2.70
CA SER A 74 20.41 0.24 3.15
C SER A 74 19.43 -0.95 3.17
N GLY A 75 19.75 -2.15 2.69
CA GLY A 75 20.72 -3.01 3.38
C GLY A 75 20.18 -3.43 4.76
N THR A 76 19.55 -4.60 4.83
CA THR A 76 19.43 -5.43 6.05
C THR A 76 18.39 -5.05 7.12
N SER A 77 17.32 -5.84 7.18
CA SER A 77 16.85 -6.40 8.46
C SER A 77 16.12 -7.72 8.23
N ALA A 78 16.90 -8.80 8.12
CA ALA A 78 16.43 -10.14 8.42
C ALA A 78 16.16 -10.21 9.93
N SER A 79 14.90 -10.35 10.34
CA SER A 79 14.53 -10.73 11.71
C SER A 79 13.75 -12.03 11.66
N ARG A 80 14.52 -13.10 11.43
CA ARG A 80 14.24 -14.47 11.87
C ARG A 80 14.03 -14.43 13.39
N ARG A 81 12.78 -14.47 13.87
CA ARG A 81 12.49 -14.77 15.28
C ARG A 81 12.13 -16.24 15.40
N GLU A 82 13.15 -17.03 15.74
CA GLU A 82 13.03 -18.32 16.42
C GLU A 82 12.22 -18.12 17.71
N ARG A 83 11.16 -18.91 17.93
CA ARG A 83 11.18 -20.11 18.77
C ARG A 83 12.04 -19.91 20.03
N SER A 84 11.41 -19.62 21.18
CA SER A 84 11.68 -20.24 22.49
C SER A 84 11.04 -19.44 23.64
N TYR A 85 10.04 -20.01 24.30
CA TYR A 85 9.70 -19.84 25.72
C TYR A 85 9.03 -21.16 26.09
N ARG A 86 9.72 -22.16 26.66
CA ARG A 86 10.31 -22.32 28.00
C ARG A 86 9.29 -22.07 29.14
N ARG A 87 9.05 -23.18 29.84
CA ARG A 87 8.18 -23.52 30.98
C ARG A 87 8.27 -22.58 32.20
N PRO A 88 7.33 -22.74 33.15
CA PRO A 88 7.62 -23.46 34.40
C PRO A 88 7.04 -24.88 34.45
#